data_AF-A1XQW4-F1
#
_entry.id   AF-A1XQW4-F1
#
_cell.length_a   1.000
_cell.length_b   1.000
_cell.length_c   1.000
_cell.angle_alpha   90.00
_cell.angle_beta   90.00
_cell.angle_gamma   90.00
#
_symmetry.space_group_name_H-M   'P 1'
#
loop_
_entity.id
_entity.type
_entity.pdbx_description
1 polymer ?
#
loop_
_entity_poly.entity_id
_entity_poly.type
_entity_poly.pdbx_seq_one_letter_code
_entity_poly.pdbx_strand_id
1 'polypeptide(L)'
;ATVVINSELPYGSGLGSSAALCVALTAALLASSISEKTRGNGWSSLDETNLELLNKWAFEGEKIIHGKPSGIDNTVSAYGGNMIKFCSGEITRLQSNMPLRMLITNTRVGRNTKALVSGVSQRAVRHPDAVKSVFNAVDSISKELAAIIQSKDETSVT
;
A
#
# COMPACT_ATOMS: atom_id res chain seq x y z
N ALA A 1 -15.78 2.05 -25.98
CA ALA A 1 -15.68 1.01 -24.93
C ALA A 1 -16.30 1.56 -23.65
N THR A 2 -17.02 0.74 -22.90
CA THR A 2 -17.65 1.13 -21.61
C THR A 2 -16.89 0.45 -20.48
N VAL A 3 -16.49 1.20 -19.46
CA VAL A 3 -15.81 0.68 -18.27
C VAL A 3 -16.75 0.81 -17.08
N VAL A 4 -16.98 -0.29 -16.36
CA VAL A 4 -17.80 -0.32 -15.14
C VAL A 4 -16.87 -0.68 -13.98
N ILE A 5 -16.89 0.13 -12.92
CA ILE A 5 -16.05 -0.06 -11.74
C ILE A 5 -16.97 -0.31 -10.53
N ASN A 6 -16.67 -1.36 -9.78
CA ASN A 6 -17.30 -1.63 -8.49
C ASN A 6 -16.20 -1.87 -7.45
N SER A 7 -16.40 -1.40 -6.22
CA SER A 7 -15.41 -1.54 -5.14
C SER A 7 -16.09 -1.70 -3.79
N GLU A 8 -15.59 -2.63 -2.99
CA GLU A 8 -16.01 -2.83 -1.60
C GLU A 8 -15.23 -1.93 -0.64
N LEU A 9 -14.15 -1.28 -1.11
CA LEU A 9 -13.35 -0.37 -0.29
C LEU A 9 -14.13 0.92 -0.03
N PRO A 10 -14.35 1.31 1.24
CA PRO A 10 -15.03 2.54 1.54
C PRO A 10 -14.22 3.74 1.04
N TYR A 11 -14.91 4.65 0.36
CA TYR A 11 -14.29 5.85 -0.20
C TYR A 11 -13.78 6.79 0.91
N GLY A 12 -12.57 7.32 0.73
CA GLY A 12 -12.02 8.38 1.59
C GLY A 12 -11.65 7.96 3.01
N SER A 13 -11.58 6.66 3.32
CA SER A 13 -11.24 6.16 4.66
C SER A 13 -9.75 5.93 4.88
N GLY A 14 -8.90 6.25 3.90
CA GLY A 14 -7.45 6.00 3.96
C GLY A 14 -7.05 4.53 3.72
N LEU A 15 -7.90 3.73 3.07
CA LEU A 15 -7.60 2.33 2.72
C LEU A 15 -6.99 2.17 1.31
N GLY A 16 -6.57 3.26 0.67
CA GLY A 16 -5.96 3.19 -0.67
C GLY A 16 -6.96 2.93 -1.82
N SER A 17 -8.23 3.31 -1.67
CA SER A 17 -9.27 3.05 -2.69
C SER A 17 -8.97 3.70 -4.04
N SER A 18 -8.32 4.86 -4.07
CA SER A 18 -7.91 5.54 -5.31
C SER A 18 -6.78 4.80 -6.00
N ALA A 19 -5.78 4.33 -5.24
CA ALA A 19 -4.70 3.53 -5.78
C ALA A 19 -5.21 2.20 -6.34
N ALA A 20 -6.12 1.52 -5.64
CA ALA A 20 -6.79 0.32 -6.13
C ALA A 20 -7.53 0.56 -7.45
N LEU A 21 -8.22 1.70 -7.58
CA LEU A 21 -8.85 2.13 -8.82
C LEU A 21 -7.82 2.35 -9.94
N CYS A 22 -6.75 3.09 -9.68
CA CYS A 22 -5.70 3.37 -10.67
C CYS A 22 -5.02 2.07 -11.15
N VAL A 23 -4.75 1.13 -10.25
CA VAL A 23 -4.22 -0.19 -10.60
C VAL A 23 -5.23 -0.97 -11.45
N ALA A 24 -6.50 -1.07 -11.03
CA ALA A 24 -7.52 -1.82 -11.77
C ALA A 24 -7.77 -1.25 -13.19
N LEU A 25 -7.79 0.08 -13.33
CA LEU A 25 -7.95 0.73 -14.62
C LEU A 25 -6.75 0.49 -15.53
N THR A 26 -5.54 0.66 -15.00
CA THR A 26 -4.30 0.40 -15.74
C THR A 26 -4.23 -1.05 -16.19
N ALA A 27 -4.59 -1.98 -15.30
CA ALA A 27 -4.68 -3.40 -15.59
C ALA A 27 -5.61 -3.71 -16.76
N ALA A 28 -6.83 -3.15 -16.75
CA ALA A 28 -7.80 -3.33 -17.83
C ALA A 28 -7.31 -2.76 -19.17
N LEU A 29 -6.66 -1.59 -19.15
CA LEU A 29 -6.11 -0.96 -20.35
C LEU A 29 -4.94 -1.75 -20.92
N LEU A 30 -4.00 -2.20 -20.08
CA LEU A 30 -2.89 -3.05 -20.49
C LEU A 30 -3.39 -4.36 -21.09
N ALA A 31 -4.33 -5.04 -20.41
CA ALA A 31 -4.94 -6.26 -20.90
C ALA A 31 -5.65 -6.09 -22.26
N SER A 32 -6.23 -4.91 -22.52
CA SER A 32 -6.89 -4.61 -23.80
C SER A 32 -5.91 -4.28 -24.92
N SER A 33 -4.68 -3.87 -24.58
CA SER A 33 -3.64 -3.51 -25.55
C SER A 33 -2.75 -4.70 -25.98
N ILE A 34 -2.71 -5.77 -25.18
CA ILE A 34 -1.92 -6.97 -25.45
C ILE A 34 -2.71 -7.91 -26.39
N SER A 35 -2.10 -8.27 -27.53
CA SER A 35 -2.72 -9.10 -28.58
C SER A 35 -3.09 -10.51 -28.09
N GLU A 36 -4.11 -11.12 -28.71
CA GLU A 36 -4.80 -12.35 -28.25
C GLU A 36 -3.93 -13.60 -28.03
N LYS A 37 -2.65 -13.59 -28.44
CA LYS A 37 -1.73 -14.73 -28.35
C LYS A 37 -1.33 -15.12 -26.92
N THR A 38 -1.54 -14.27 -25.92
CA THR A 38 -1.21 -14.51 -24.51
C THR A 38 -2.44 -14.80 -23.63
N ARG A 39 -3.66 -14.86 -24.20
CA ARG A 39 -4.92 -15.06 -23.44
C ARG A 39 -5.11 -16.50 -22.91
N GLY A 40 -4.19 -17.42 -23.18
CA GLY A 40 -4.29 -18.84 -22.81
C GLY A 40 -4.04 -19.12 -21.32
N ASN A 41 -3.25 -18.27 -20.65
CA ASN A 41 -3.07 -18.30 -19.21
C ASN A 41 -3.71 -17.01 -18.71
N GLY A 42 -4.69 -17.07 -17.81
CA GLY A 42 -5.35 -15.87 -17.30
C GLY A 42 -4.38 -14.85 -16.67
N TRP A 43 -4.93 -13.79 -16.07
CA TRP A 43 -4.19 -12.77 -15.29
C TRP A 43 -3.19 -13.36 -14.26
N SER A 44 -3.29 -14.65 -13.95
CA SER A 44 -2.47 -15.46 -13.07
C SER A 44 -0.95 -15.47 -13.36
N SER A 45 -0.46 -14.88 -14.45
CA SER A 45 0.98 -14.69 -14.65
C SER A 45 1.29 -13.37 -15.39
N LEU A 46 0.99 -12.22 -14.79
CA LEU A 46 1.80 -11.05 -15.13
C LEU A 46 3.22 -11.31 -14.64
N ASP A 47 4.17 -11.43 -15.57
CA ASP A 47 5.59 -11.39 -15.25
C ASP A 47 5.93 -10.15 -14.40
N GLU A 48 6.97 -10.23 -13.57
CA GLU A 48 7.40 -9.13 -12.69
C GLU A 48 7.55 -7.80 -13.45
N THR A 49 8.01 -7.85 -14.71
CA THR A 49 8.12 -6.69 -15.61
C THR A 49 6.78 -6.03 -15.91
N ASN A 50 5.71 -6.82 -16.09
CA ASN A 50 4.37 -6.28 -16.34
C ASN A 50 3.76 -5.70 -15.04
N LEU A 51 4.07 -6.27 -13.86
CA LEU A 51 3.67 -5.72 -12.57
C LEU A 51 4.37 -4.39 -12.26
N GLU A 52 5.66 -4.27 -12.58
CA GLU A 52 6.38 -2.99 -12.48
C GLU A 52 5.77 -1.92 -13.39
N LEU A 53 5.44 -2.28 -14.63
CA LEU A 53 4.80 -1.36 -15.57
C LEU A 53 3.41 -0.94 -15.06
N LEU A 54 2.62 -1.89 -14.56
CA LEU A 54 1.32 -1.65 -13.94
C LEU A 54 1.44 -0.66 -12.78
N ASN A 55 2.40 -0.88 -11.87
CA ASN A 55 2.62 -0.01 -10.71
C ASN A 55 3.05 1.40 -11.12
N LYS A 56 3.95 1.51 -12.11
CA LYS A 56 4.40 2.82 -12.64
C LYS A 56 3.24 3.64 -13.19
N TRP A 57 2.39 3.04 -14.03
CA TRP A 57 1.23 3.74 -14.59
C TRP A 57 0.16 4.06 -13.54
N ALA A 58 -0.08 3.15 -12.61
CA ALA A 58 -0.99 3.41 -11.49
C ALA A 58 -0.50 4.57 -10.60
N PHE A 59 0.82 4.68 -10.40
CA PHE A 59 1.43 5.79 -9.67
C PHE A 59 1.24 7.13 -10.37
N GLU A 60 1.33 7.18 -11.71
CA GLU A 60 1.00 8.40 -12.46
C GLU A 60 -0.48 8.78 -12.31
N GLY A 61 -1.39 7.80 -12.32
CA GLY A 61 -2.81 8.03 -12.03
C GLY A 61 -3.03 8.62 -10.63
N GLU A 62 -2.35 8.08 -9.62
CA GLU A 62 -2.41 8.59 -8.25
C GLU A 62 -1.84 10.01 -8.11
N LYS A 63 -0.82 10.38 -8.89
CA LYS A 63 -0.30 11.76 -8.92
C LYS A 63 -1.34 12.74 -9.45
N ILE A 64 -2.17 12.34 -10.41
CA ILE A 64 -3.24 13.19 -10.94
C ILE A 64 -4.30 13.44 -9.85
N ILE A 65 -4.63 12.41 -9.06
CA ILE A 65 -5.67 12.51 -8.02
C ILE A 65 -5.18 13.25 -6.77
N HIS A 66 -3.97 12.93 -6.30
CA HIS A 66 -3.45 13.36 -4.99
C HIS A 66 -2.23 14.31 -5.06
N GLY A 67 -1.73 14.61 -6.25
CA GLY A 67 -0.59 15.51 -6.48
C GLY A 67 0.76 14.87 -6.14
N LYS A 68 1.05 14.64 -4.85
CA LYS A 68 2.33 14.09 -4.37
C LYS A 68 2.12 12.81 -3.53
N PRO A 69 1.69 11.70 -4.16
CA PRO A 69 1.59 10.40 -3.49
C PRO A 69 2.98 9.85 -3.12
N SER A 70 3.03 9.02 -2.07
CA SER A 70 4.26 8.37 -1.59
C SER A 70 4.67 7.14 -2.40
N GLY A 71 3.77 6.58 -3.21
CA GLY A 71 4.00 5.32 -3.93
C GLY A 71 3.61 4.07 -3.14
N ILE A 72 3.23 4.21 -1.86
CA ILE A 72 2.91 3.05 -1.00
C ILE A 72 1.60 2.40 -1.46
N ASP A 73 0.53 3.19 -1.58
CA ASP A 73 -0.82 2.66 -1.85
C ASP A 73 -0.92 1.93 -3.20
N ASN A 74 -0.28 2.45 -4.25
CA ASN A 74 -0.23 1.77 -5.56
C ASN A 74 0.65 0.51 -5.50
N THR A 75 1.79 0.56 -4.82
CA THR A 75 2.66 -0.62 -4.68
C THR A 75 1.94 -1.74 -3.94
N VAL A 76 1.23 -1.44 -2.85
CA VAL A 76 0.41 -2.42 -2.13
C VAL A 76 -0.68 -2.98 -3.04
N SER A 77 -1.36 -2.12 -3.79
CA SER A 77 -2.47 -2.51 -4.68
C SER A 77 -2.01 -3.33 -5.89
N ALA A 78 -0.83 -3.05 -6.44
CA ALA A 78 -0.31 -3.69 -7.66
C ALA A 78 0.31 -5.05 -7.39
N TYR A 79 1.11 -5.18 -6.32
CA TYR A 79 1.83 -6.42 -6.03
C TYR A 79 1.05 -7.36 -5.13
N GLY A 80 0.19 -6.84 -4.24
CA GLY A 80 -0.57 -7.63 -3.28
C GLY A 80 0.29 -8.50 -2.37
N GLY A 81 -0.36 -9.22 -1.45
CA GLY A 81 0.20 -10.36 -0.70
C GLY A 81 1.35 -10.09 0.28
N ASN A 82 2.00 -8.92 0.21
CA ASN A 82 3.21 -8.60 0.96
C ASN A 82 2.99 -7.37 1.83
N MET A 83 3.61 -7.36 3.01
CA MET A 83 3.65 -6.18 3.85
C MET A 83 4.71 -5.21 3.30
N ILE A 84 4.47 -3.91 3.40
CA ILE A 84 5.42 -2.89 2.96
C ILE A 84 6.09 -2.24 4.17
N LYS A 85 7.42 -2.21 4.16
CA LYS A 85 8.23 -1.36 5.04
C LYS A 85 8.58 -0.09 4.27
N PHE A 86 8.26 1.06 4.85
CA PHE A 86 8.62 2.36 4.31
C PHE A 86 9.54 3.10 5.27
N CYS A 87 10.75 3.44 4.82
CA CYS A 87 11.72 4.20 5.59
C CYS A 87 12.37 5.24 4.71
N SER A 88 12.24 6.52 5.07
CA SER A 88 12.95 7.62 4.41
C SER A 88 12.83 7.68 2.87
N GLY A 89 11.68 7.28 2.32
CA GLY A 89 11.45 7.25 0.87
C GLY A 89 11.71 5.89 0.21
N GLU A 90 12.34 4.95 0.92
CA GLU A 90 12.57 3.60 0.44
C GLU A 90 11.39 2.69 0.79
N ILE A 91 10.93 1.93 -0.21
CA ILE A 91 9.86 0.94 -0.10
C ILE A 91 10.51 -0.44 -0.19
N THR A 92 10.37 -1.25 0.86
CA THR A 92 10.81 -2.65 0.89
C THR A 92 9.59 -3.56 1.02
N ARG A 93 9.46 -4.52 0.11
CA ARG A 93 8.45 -5.58 0.19
C ARG A 93 8.92 -6.65 1.16
N LEU A 94 8.17 -6.87 2.23
CA LEU A 94 8.40 -7.92 3.20
C LEU A 94 7.54 -9.12 2.80
N GLN A 95 8.20 -10.21 2.41
CA GLN A 95 7.51 -11.48 2.19
C GLN A 95 7.11 -12.05 3.54
N SER A 96 5.82 -12.35 3.69
CA SER A 96 5.28 -12.99 4.87
C SER A 96 4.47 -14.20 4.44
N ASN A 97 4.72 -15.33 5.08
CA ASN A 97 3.91 -16.54 4.91
C ASN A 97 2.83 -16.66 6.01
N MET A 98 2.65 -15.60 6.83
CA MET A 98 1.73 -15.60 7.97
C MET A 98 0.37 -15.02 7.55
N PRO A 99 -0.70 -15.83 7.51
CA PRO A 99 -2.04 -15.31 7.24
C PRO A 99 -2.54 -14.46 8.40
N LEU A 100 -2.64 -13.15 8.21
CA LEU A 100 -3.19 -12.21 9.19
C LEU A 100 -4.70 -12.03 9.00
N ARG A 101 -5.49 -12.40 10.01
CA ARG A 101 -6.92 -12.09 10.06
C ARG A 101 -7.12 -10.77 10.79
N MET A 102 -7.74 -9.79 10.12
CA MET A 102 -7.95 -8.45 10.66
C MET A 102 -9.42 -8.06 10.61
N LEU A 103 -9.88 -7.32 11.62
CA LEU A 103 -11.17 -6.64 11.61
C LEU A 103 -10.96 -5.16 11.28
N ILE A 104 -11.45 -4.73 10.12
CA ILE A 104 -11.39 -3.33 9.72
C ILE A 104 -12.64 -2.62 10.24
N THR A 105 -12.45 -1.65 11.14
CA THR A 105 -13.55 -0.86 11.74
C THR A 105 -13.49 0.60 11.28
N ASN A 106 -14.54 1.08 10.63
CA ASN A 106 -14.68 2.49 10.27
C ASN A 106 -15.56 3.22 11.30
N THR A 107 -14.94 4.11 12.09
CA THR A 107 -15.64 4.95 13.09
C THR A 107 -16.62 5.96 12.49
N ARG A 108 -16.57 6.21 11.17
CA ARG A 108 -17.38 7.21 10.43
C ARG A 108 -17.21 8.66 10.92
N VAL A 109 -16.16 8.94 11.70
CA VAL A 109 -15.81 10.30 12.15
C VAL A 109 -14.90 10.95 11.12
N GLY A 110 -15.32 12.10 10.60
CA GLY A 110 -14.51 12.90 9.67
C GLY A 110 -13.20 13.37 10.31
N ARG A 111 -12.11 13.37 9.53
CA ARG A 111 -10.78 13.79 10.00
C ARG A 111 -10.12 14.73 8.99
N ASN A 112 -9.39 15.71 9.50
CA ASN A 112 -8.52 16.55 8.69
C ASN A 112 -7.07 16.08 8.88
N THR A 113 -6.61 15.22 7.97
CA THR A 113 -5.24 14.65 8.01
C THR A 113 -4.17 15.74 8.08
N LYS A 114 -4.34 16.84 7.34
CA LYS A 114 -3.40 17.96 7.34
C LYS A 114 -3.30 18.63 8.71
N ALA A 115 -4.43 18.82 9.39
CA ALA A 115 -4.46 19.39 10.74
C ALA A 115 -3.78 18.46 11.76
N LEU A 116 -4.01 17.14 11.67
CA LEU A 116 -3.38 16.16 12.55
C LEU A 116 -1.85 16.13 12.38
N VAL A 117 -1.37 16.09 11.12
CA VAL A 117 0.07 16.12 10.82
C VAL A 117 0.72 17.41 11.28
N SER A 118 0.06 18.56 11.06
CA SER A 118 0.54 19.85 11.57
C SER A 118 0.62 19.87 13.10
N GLY A 119 -0.37 19.28 13.79
CA GLY A 119 -0.36 19.18 15.24
C GLY A 119 0.82 18.35 15.79
N VAL A 120 1.14 17.23 15.14
CA VAL A 120 2.31 16.41 15.49
C VAL A 120 3.60 17.19 15.26
N SER A 121 3.74 17.87 14.11
CA SER A 121 4.92 18.69 13.80
C SER A 121 5.12 19.81 14.84
N GLN A 122 4.06 20.53 15.18
CA GLN A 122 4.13 21.57 16.22
C GLN A 122 4.51 21.00 17.59
N ARG A 123 3.98 19.84 17.95
CA ARG A 123 4.31 19.18 19.22
C ARG A 123 5.77 18.72 19.26
N ALA A 124 6.30 18.23 18.14
CA ALA A 124 7.71 17.86 18.00
C ALA A 124 8.64 19.07 18.21
N VAL A 125 8.27 20.25 17.72
CA VAL A 125 9.04 21.49 17.94
C VAL A 125 8.95 21.96 19.40
N ARG A 126 7.77 21.86 20.03
CA ARG A 126 7.58 22.32 21.43
C ARG A 126 8.24 21.41 22.47
N HIS A 127 8.29 20.11 22.22
CA HIS A 127 8.79 19.11 23.16
C HIS A 127 9.73 18.12 22.45
N PRO A 128 10.91 18.57 22.00
CA PRO A 128 11.79 17.78 21.13
C PRO A 128 12.22 16.46 21.78
N ASP A 129 12.66 16.45 23.03
CA ASP A 129 13.18 15.24 23.68
C ASP A 129 12.08 14.20 23.96
N ALA A 130 10.90 14.67 24.40
CA ALA A 130 9.77 13.80 24.68
C ALA A 130 9.23 13.17 23.37
N VAL A 131 9.03 13.98 22.32
CA VAL A 131 8.52 13.47 21.04
C VAL A 131 9.57 12.58 20.35
N LYS A 132 10.86 12.90 20.45
CA LYS A 132 11.94 12.04 19.96
C LYS A 132 11.90 10.66 20.61
N SER A 133 11.70 10.59 21.92
CA SER A 133 11.54 9.32 22.64
C SER A 133 10.34 8.51 22.13
N VAL A 134 9.21 9.18 21.86
CA VAL A 134 8.02 8.52 21.28
C VAL A 134 8.29 8.01 19.87
N PHE A 135 8.93 8.81 19.01
CA PHE A 135 9.28 8.38 17.65
C PHE A 135 10.24 7.18 17.65
N ASN A 136 11.23 7.18 18.54
CA ASN A 136 12.14 6.04 18.71
C ASN A 136 11.39 4.77 19.13
N ALA A 137 10.40 4.89 20.03
CA ALA A 137 9.58 3.74 20.43
C ALA A 137 8.76 3.19 19.26
N VAL A 138 8.10 4.06 18.49
CA VAL A 138 7.31 3.66 17.29
C VAL A 138 8.20 3.00 16.23
N ASP A 139 9.39 3.55 16.00
CA ASP A 139 10.39 2.97 15.08
C ASP A 139 10.86 1.58 15.56
N SER A 140 11.13 1.44 16.86
CA SER A 140 11.50 0.15 17.46
C SER A 140 10.43 -0.92 17.26
N ILE A 141 9.16 -0.59 17.54
CA ILE A 141 8.01 -1.51 17.33
C ILE A 141 7.92 -1.93 15.86
N SER A 142 8.08 -0.97 14.93
CA SER A 142 8.01 -1.23 13.49
C SER A 142 9.13 -2.17 13.02
N LYS A 143 10.35 -2.00 13.56
CA LYS A 143 11.51 -2.85 13.28
C LYS A 143 11.35 -4.25 13.84
N GLU A 144 10.85 -4.36 15.06
CA GLU A 144 10.57 -5.65 15.71
C GLU A 144 9.53 -6.45 14.92
N LEU A 145 8.41 -5.82 14.54
CA LEU A 145 7.40 -6.46 13.71
C LEU A 145 7.96 -6.91 12.36
N ALA A 146 8.79 -6.08 11.70
CA ALA A 146 9.43 -6.46 10.45
C ALA A 146 10.35 -7.68 10.62
N ALA A 147 11.12 -7.74 11.71
CA ALA A 147 11.99 -8.87 12.02
C ALA A 147 11.19 -10.16 12.27
N ILE A 148 10.10 -10.09 13.05
CA ILE A 148 9.22 -11.22 13.32
C ILE A 148 8.61 -11.74 12.01
N ILE A 149 8.08 -10.85 11.17
CA ILE A 149 7.43 -11.22 9.91
C ILE A 149 8.41 -11.84 8.91
N GLN A 150 9.67 -11.40 8.91
CA GLN A 150 10.72 -11.95 8.06
C GLN A 150 11.38 -13.21 8.63
N SER A 151 11.25 -13.45 9.93
CA SER A 151 11.73 -14.68 10.54
C SER A 151 10.91 -15.85 9.99
N LYS A 152 11.60 -16.86 9.43
CA LYS A 152 10.93 -18.10 9.03
C LYS A 152 10.45 -18.79 10.31
N ASP A 153 9.17 -19.10 10.35
CA ASP A 153 8.63 -19.98 11.38
C ASP A 153 9.32 -21.35 11.25
N GLU A 154 10.31 -21.64 12.10
CA GLU A 154 10.84 -22.99 12.30
C GLU A 154 9.85 -23.88 13.08
N THR A 155 8.64 -23.40 13.36
CA THR A 155 7.59 -24.17 14.03
C THR A 155 6.57 -24.76 13.04
N SER A 156 7.07 -25.47 12.02
CA SER A 156 6.26 -26.54 11.41
C SER A 156 6.28 -27.72 12.39
N VAL A 157 5.38 -27.67 13.38
CA VAL A 157 5.09 -28.81 14.25
C VAL A 157 4.56 -29.95 13.37
N THR A 158 5.28 -31.07 13.42
CA THR A 158 4.91 -32.42 12.99
C THR A 158 3.52 -32.85 13.41
#